data_AF-A0A919SKC9-F1
#
_entry.id   AF-A0A919SKC9-F1
#
_cell.length_a   1.000
_cell.length_b   1.000
_cell.length_c   1.000
_cell.angle_alpha   90.00
_cell.angle_beta   90.00
_cell.angle_gamma   90.00
#
_symmetry.space_group_name_H-M   'P 1'
#
loop_
_entity.id
_entity.type
_entity.pdbx_description
1 polymer ?
#
loop_
_entity_poly.entity_id
_entity_poly.type
_entity_poly.pdbx_seq_one_letter_code
_entity_poly.pdbx_strand_id
1 'polypeptide(L)'
;MRNRRPAIAGLALVAALGLTGCGPADGQAQPGGNAPAAAQQADPAAELAAAAQKLGEQSLRFEMEMVGAITASGEADPKAGNARMTMDMGSLGDGNKIELRKVGTDVYLKFGGAVGQMLGGQSSSGKEWMHVDAAKLPAGSSFNVMSPDDPAGTKAMVAAMTRVERTGANGYQGSLDLAKSPTYNKKDALKALGGNTLVPFTAETDAQGRLVELTLDMSGLGASSGAGAVPGGGKVKTTYSDFGTKVSVAAPPAAQVQELPSQLAGMLNN
;
A
#
# COMPACT_ATOMS: atom_id res chain seq x y z
N MET A 1 -51.13 -36.27 -3.33
CA MET A 1 -51.99 -36.11 -4.51
C MET A 1 -51.19 -35.50 -5.65
N ARG A 2 -51.20 -36.18 -6.79
CA ARG A 2 -51.07 -35.72 -8.18
C ARG A 2 -49.83 -34.92 -8.62
N ASN A 3 -48.85 -35.71 -9.08
CA ASN A 3 -48.00 -35.53 -10.27
C ASN A 3 -48.62 -34.66 -11.37
N ARG A 4 -47.78 -33.85 -12.05
CA ARG A 4 -47.75 -33.67 -13.53
C ARG A 4 -46.37 -33.23 -14.06
N ARG A 5 -45.62 -34.18 -14.66
CA ARG A 5 -44.86 -34.02 -15.93
C ARG A 5 -45.72 -34.72 -17.01
N PRO A 6 -45.66 -34.46 -18.34
CA PRO A 6 -44.41 -34.45 -19.15
C PRO A 6 -44.38 -33.69 -20.52
N ALA A 7 -43.17 -33.62 -21.11
CA ALA A 7 -42.75 -33.72 -22.54
C ALA A 7 -43.31 -32.71 -23.60
N ILE A 8 -42.77 -32.49 -24.81
CA ILE A 8 -41.98 -33.26 -25.82
C ILE A 8 -41.28 -32.24 -26.80
N ALA A 9 -40.25 -32.72 -27.52
CA ALA A 9 -39.76 -32.34 -28.87
C ALA A 9 -38.95 -31.03 -29.04
N GLY A 10 -37.84 -30.96 -29.78
CA GLY A 10 -37.17 -31.90 -30.69
C GLY A 10 -36.70 -31.17 -31.97
N LEU A 11 -35.41 -31.31 -32.35
CA LEU A 11 -34.74 -31.23 -33.68
C LEU A 11 -33.25 -30.88 -33.42
N ALA A 12 -32.21 -31.69 -33.67
CA ALA A 12 -31.73 -32.49 -34.80
C ALA A 12 -30.74 -31.76 -35.73
N LEU A 13 -29.54 -32.38 -35.88
CA LEU A 13 -28.50 -32.31 -36.93
C LEU A 13 -27.77 -30.96 -37.15
N VAL A 14 -26.45 -30.88 -37.28
CA VAL A 14 -25.59 -31.58 -38.27
C VAL A 14 -24.19 -31.87 -37.70
N ALA A 15 -23.72 -33.11 -37.92
CA ALA A 15 -22.33 -33.49 -37.80
C ALA A 15 -21.61 -33.23 -39.14
N ALA A 16 -20.43 -32.60 -39.09
CA ALA A 16 -19.47 -32.62 -40.21
C ALA A 16 -18.21 -33.34 -39.74
N LEU A 17 -18.12 -34.63 -40.12
CA LEU A 17 -16.92 -35.44 -40.06
C LEU A 17 -16.08 -35.11 -41.30
N GLY A 18 -14.93 -34.48 -41.11
CA GLY A 18 -13.89 -34.35 -42.14
C GLY A 18 -12.90 -35.50 -42.01
N LEU A 19 -13.18 -36.62 -42.66
CA LEU A 19 -12.23 -37.72 -42.90
C LEU A 19 -11.67 -37.57 -44.32
N THR A 20 -10.44 -37.11 -44.43
CA THR A 20 -9.57 -37.24 -45.61
C THR A 20 -8.15 -37.41 -45.05
N GLY A 21 -7.33 -38.41 -45.33
CA GLY A 21 -7.34 -39.58 -46.19
C GLY A 21 -5.88 -40.05 -46.17
N CYS A 22 -5.59 -41.26 -45.67
CA CYS A 22 -4.24 -41.81 -45.70
C CYS A 22 -3.96 -42.43 -47.08
N GLY A 23 -2.83 -42.03 -47.70
CA GLY A 23 -2.21 -42.67 -48.86
C GLY A 23 -0.73 -42.26 -48.95
N PRO A 24 0.22 -43.15 -49.31
CA PRO A 24 1.62 -42.98 -48.94
C PRO A 24 2.53 -42.36 -50.03
N ALA A 25 3.72 -41.96 -49.57
CA ALA A 25 4.99 -41.74 -50.26
C ALA A 25 5.39 -40.31 -50.69
N ASP A 26 6.60 -39.97 -50.23
CA ASP A 26 7.61 -39.04 -50.74
C ASP A 26 7.44 -37.52 -50.59
N GLY A 27 8.05 -37.02 -49.52
CA GLY A 27 9.05 -35.96 -49.58
C GLY A 27 8.61 -34.57 -50.02
N GLN A 28 8.18 -33.75 -49.05
CA GLN A 28 8.31 -32.29 -49.13
C GLN A 28 8.23 -31.66 -47.72
N ALA A 29 9.18 -30.77 -47.45
CA ALA A 29 9.38 -30.11 -46.17
C ALA A 29 8.15 -29.31 -45.74
N GLN A 30 7.70 -29.54 -44.51
CA GLN A 30 6.58 -28.85 -43.88
C GLN A 30 7.02 -27.43 -43.46
N PRO A 31 6.33 -26.35 -43.88
CA PRO A 31 6.52 -25.04 -43.30
C PRO A 31 6.12 -25.09 -41.83
N GLY A 32 6.99 -24.56 -40.97
CA GLY A 32 6.84 -24.59 -39.51
C GLY A 32 5.45 -24.14 -39.07
N GLY A 33 4.79 -25.01 -38.30
CA GLY A 33 3.58 -24.66 -37.59
C GLY A 33 3.86 -23.46 -36.70
N ASN A 34 3.08 -22.40 -36.88
CA ASN A 34 3.03 -21.28 -35.97
C ASN A 34 2.88 -21.84 -34.55
N ALA A 35 3.92 -21.63 -33.73
CA ALA A 35 3.82 -21.82 -32.31
C ALA A 35 2.57 -21.06 -31.82
N PRO A 36 1.75 -21.64 -30.93
CA PRO A 36 0.67 -20.89 -30.32
C PRO A 36 1.25 -19.59 -29.78
N ALA A 37 0.71 -18.46 -30.23
CA ALA A 37 1.06 -17.16 -29.71
C ALA A 37 0.99 -17.29 -28.19
N ALA A 38 2.16 -17.17 -27.53
CA ALA A 38 2.21 -17.07 -26.09
C ALA A 38 1.23 -15.96 -25.73
N ALA A 39 0.11 -16.33 -25.09
CA ALA A 39 -0.79 -15.34 -24.54
C ALA A 39 0.11 -14.36 -23.79
N GLN A 40 0.11 -13.09 -24.19
CA GLN A 40 0.97 -12.07 -23.59
C GLN A 40 0.76 -12.16 -22.09
N GLN A 41 1.72 -12.76 -21.42
CA GLN A 41 1.64 -13.04 -20.01
C GLN A 41 1.70 -11.66 -19.38
N ALA A 42 0.60 -11.25 -18.75
CA ALA A 42 0.46 -9.90 -18.22
C ALA A 42 1.64 -9.58 -17.30
N ASP A 43 2.16 -8.37 -17.44
CA ASP A 43 3.35 -7.90 -16.73
C ASP A 43 3.07 -7.92 -15.21
N PRO A 44 3.78 -8.74 -14.43
CA PRO A 44 3.58 -8.82 -12.98
C PRO A 44 3.69 -7.48 -12.27
N ALA A 45 4.53 -6.56 -12.77
CA ALA A 45 4.66 -5.23 -12.20
C ALA A 45 3.39 -4.39 -12.44
N ALA A 46 2.85 -4.44 -13.66
CA ALA A 46 1.61 -3.74 -14.01
C ALA A 46 0.41 -4.27 -13.21
N GLU A 47 0.33 -5.56 -12.96
CA GLU A 47 -0.73 -6.16 -12.15
C GLU A 47 -0.66 -5.74 -10.69
N LEU A 48 0.53 -5.81 -10.08
CA LEU A 48 0.71 -5.39 -8.70
C LEU A 48 0.45 -3.88 -8.54
N ALA A 49 0.84 -3.07 -9.53
CA ALA A 49 0.51 -1.66 -9.58
C ALA A 49 -1.01 -1.42 -9.63
N ALA A 50 -1.73 -2.18 -10.46
CA ALA A 50 -3.20 -2.12 -10.51
C ALA A 50 -3.83 -2.56 -9.19
N ALA A 51 -3.31 -3.61 -8.54
CA ALA A 51 -3.78 -4.07 -7.24
C ALA A 51 -3.58 -3.01 -6.13
N ALA A 52 -2.46 -2.30 -6.17
CA ALA A 52 -2.18 -1.20 -5.26
C ALA A 52 -3.13 0.00 -5.50
N GLN A 53 -3.41 0.35 -6.76
CA GLN A 53 -4.37 1.41 -7.10
C GLN A 53 -5.76 1.17 -6.52
N LYS A 54 -6.19 -0.11 -6.40
CA LYS A 54 -7.48 -0.45 -5.80
C LYS A 54 -7.62 -0.06 -4.33
N LEU A 55 -6.51 0.13 -3.61
CA LEU A 55 -6.55 0.66 -2.25
C LEU A 55 -7.18 2.06 -2.19
N GLY A 56 -7.12 2.83 -3.29
CA GLY A 56 -7.75 4.15 -3.38
C GLY A 56 -9.24 4.14 -3.74
N GLU A 57 -9.81 2.98 -4.07
CA GLU A 57 -11.18 2.87 -4.61
C GLU A 57 -12.26 2.73 -3.54
N GLN A 58 -11.91 2.19 -2.37
CA GLN A 58 -12.82 1.92 -1.27
C GLN A 58 -12.17 2.35 0.04
N SER A 59 -12.97 2.55 1.07
CA SER A 59 -12.46 2.59 2.43
C SER A 59 -11.84 1.24 2.81
N LEU A 60 -10.90 1.25 3.76
CA LEU A 60 -10.22 0.04 4.21
C LEU A 60 -9.67 0.21 5.64
N ARG A 61 -9.42 -0.93 6.29
CA ARG A 61 -8.59 -1.03 7.49
C ARG A 61 -7.18 -1.45 7.09
N PHE A 62 -6.18 -0.95 7.79
CA PHE A 62 -4.80 -1.40 7.65
C PHE A 62 -4.15 -1.65 9.00
N GLU A 63 -3.22 -2.61 9.03
CA GLU A 63 -2.38 -2.91 10.17
C GLU A 63 -0.93 -3.01 9.68
N MET A 64 0.00 -2.51 10.48
CA MET A 64 1.42 -2.46 10.17
C MET A 64 2.21 -3.02 11.35
N GLU A 65 3.13 -3.91 11.05
CA GLU A 65 4.07 -4.49 11.99
C GLU A 65 5.50 -4.14 11.55
N MET A 66 6.27 -3.63 12.49
CA MET A 66 7.66 -3.21 12.28
C MET A 66 8.54 -3.85 13.35
N VAL A 67 9.85 -3.80 13.12
CA VAL A 67 10.83 -4.27 14.11
C VAL A 67 10.74 -3.52 15.43
N GLY A 68 11.16 -4.18 16.52
CA GLY A 68 11.15 -3.57 17.86
C GLY A 68 9.75 -3.44 18.47
N ALA A 69 8.84 -4.36 18.14
CA ALA A 69 7.45 -4.37 18.62
C ALA A 69 6.67 -3.07 18.31
N ILE A 70 7.10 -2.36 17.25
CA ILE A 70 6.40 -1.20 16.76
C ILE A 70 5.22 -1.68 15.92
N THR A 71 4.03 -1.17 16.21
CA THR A 71 2.82 -1.51 15.47
C THR A 71 2.07 -0.25 15.07
N ALA A 72 1.35 -0.28 13.96
CA ALA A 72 0.36 0.74 13.63
C ALA A 72 -0.92 0.09 13.16
N SER A 73 -2.06 0.71 13.42
CA SER A 73 -3.34 0.29 12.88
C SER A 73 -4.19 1.51 12.57
N GLY A 74 -5.06 1.39 11.57
CA GLY A 74 -5.89 2.50 11.17
C GLY A 74 -6.97 2.11 10.18
N GLU A 75 -7.73 3.12 9.80
CA GLU A 75 -8.72 3.04 8.75
C GLU A 75 -8.65 4.29 7.89
N ALA A 76 -8.92 4.14 6.61
CA ALA A 76 -8.89 5.22 5.64
C ALA A 76 -10.12 5.12 4.73
N ASP A 77 -10.66 6.27 4.37
CA ASP A 77 -11.53 6.46 3.21
C ASP A 77 -10.83 7.44 2.26
N PRO A 78 -10.06 6.91 1.30
CA PRO A 78 -9.27 7.75 0.42
C PRO A 78 -10.13 8.65 -0.48
N LYS A 79 -11.35 8.23 -0.82
CA LYS A 79 -12.31 9.04 -1.62
C LYS A 79 -12.88 10.20 -0.83
N ALA A 80 -13.20 9.97 0.44
CA ALA A 80 -13.62 11.04 1.35
C ALA A 80 -12.46 11.88 1.89
N GLY A 81 -11.21 11.45 1.65
CA GLY A 81 -10.01 12.11 2.13
C GLY A 81 -9.78 11.99 3.64
N ASN A 82 -10.40 10.99 4.29
CA ASN A 82 -10.40 10.82 5.74
C ASN A 82 -9.54 9.63 6.16
N ALA A 83 -8.81 9.74 7.27
CA ALA A 83 -8.25 8.57 7.95
C ALA A 83 -8.00 8.80 9.43
N ARG A 84 -7.89 7.71 10.15
CA ARG A 84 -7.34 7.68 11.51
C ARG A 84 -6.32 6.58 11.62
N MET A 85 -5.25 6.83 12.34
CA MET A 85 -4.19 5.87 12.58
C MET A 85 -3.70 6.02 14.02
N THR A 86 -3.39 4.89 14.65
CA THR A 86 -2.66 4.83 15.91
C THR A 86 -1.41 4.01 15.68
N MET A 87 -0.26 4.58 16.03
CA MET A 87 1.03 3.92 16.04
C MET A 87 1.49 3.75 17.48
N ASP A 88 1.84 2.53 17.85
CA ASP A 88 2.45 2.18 19.13
C ASP A 88 3.95 1.96 18.92
N MET A 89 4.77 2.74 19.61
CA MET A 89 6.22 2.70 19.50
C MET A 89 6.88 1.74 20.51
N GLY A 90 6.10 0.84 21.13
CA GLY A 90 6.47 -0.33 21.97
C GLY A 90 7.89 -0.39 22.57
N SER A 91 8.93 -0.46 21.74
CA SER A 91 10.34 -0.45 22.15
C SER A 91 10.83 0.82 22.88
N LEU A 92 10.15 1.95 22.73
CA LEU A 92 10.53 3.21 23.41
C LEU A 92 9.97 3.33 24.84
N GLY A 93 9.18 2.35 25.30
CA GLY A 93 8.53 2.31 26.61
C GLY A 93 7.04 2.67 26.59
N ASP A 94 6.36 2.38 27.70
CA ASP A 94 4.91 2.56 27.83
C ASP A 94 4.47 4.01 27.60
N GLY A 95 3.41 4.17 26.79
CA GLY A 95 2.76 5.47 26.54
C GLY A 95 3.28 6.25 25.33
N ASN A 96 4.31 5.74 24.62
CA ASN A 96 4.79 6.34 23.37
C ASN A 96 3.90 5.95 22.19
N LYS A 97 2.75 6.62 22.08
CA LYS A 97 1.80 6.45 20.97
C LYS A 97 1.76 7.69 20.09
N ILE A 98 1.48 7.50 18.82
CA ILE A 98 1.18 8.58 17.89
C ILE A 98 -0.21 8.33 17.35
N GLU A 99 -1.12 9.26 17.56
CA GLU A 99 -2.44 9.27 16.92
C GLU A 99 -2.44 10.30 15.78
N LEU A 100 -2.95 9.89 14.63
CA LEU A 100 -3.17 10.74 13.47
C LEU A 100 -4.65 10.73 13.12
N ARG A 101 -5.21 11.90 12.81
CA ARG A 101 -6.52 12.05 12.18
C ARG A 101 -6.39 12.97 10.98
N LYS A 102 -6.83 12.52 9.82
CA LYS A 102 -6.98 13.35 8.63
C LYS A 102 -8.46 13.55 8.33
N VAL A 103 -8.85 14.81 8.15
CA VAL A 103 -10.21 15.20 7.74
C VAL A 103 -10.07 16.18 6.57
N GLY A 104 -10.29 15.70 5.34
CA GLY A 104 -10.03 16.49 4.15
C GLY A 104 -8.56 16.91 4.04
N THR A 105 -8.27 18.21 4.15
CA THR A 105 -6.92 18.79 4.13
C THR A 105 -6.30 18.94 5.52
N ASP A 106 -7.09 18.80 6.59
CA ASP A 106 -6.60 19.01 7.95
C ASP A 106 -6.00 17.71 8.50
N VAL A 107 -4.77 17.78 9.00
CA VAL A 107 -4.07 16.68 9.66
C VAL A 107 -3.86 17.04 11.12
N TYR A 108 -4.31 16.17 12.01
CA TYR A 108 -4.15 16.31 13.45
C TYR A 108 -3.26 15.19 13.97
N LEU A 109 -2.23 15.58 14.72
CA LEU A 109 -1.26 14.68 15.32
C LEU A 109 -1.30 14.83 16.84
N LYS A 110 -1.36 13.71 17.55
CA LYS A 110 -1.21 13.67 19.01
C LYS A 110 -0.10 12.69 19.36
N PHE A 111 0.86 13.17 20.13
CA PHE A 111 1.99 12.36 20.59
C PHE A 111 1.79 12.06 22.07
N GLY A 112 2.02 10.81 22.45
CA GLY A 112 2.08 10.36 23.83
C GLY A 112 3.51 10.44 24.38
N GLY A 113 3.66 9.96 25.62
CA GLY A 113 4.95 9.84 26.29
C GLY A 113 5.68 11.17 26.48
N ALA A 114 7.02 11.09 26.53
CA ALA A 114 7.87 12.25 26.75
C ALA A 114 7.80 13.29 25.62
N VAL A 115 7.62 12.84 24.37
CA VAL A 115 7.42 13.72 23.21
C VAL A 115 6.12 14.50 23.38
N GLY A 116 5.02 13.83 23.71
CA GLY A 116 3.75 14.48 24.03
C GLY A 116 3.88 15.55 25.10
N GLN A 117 4.58 15.23 26.21
CA GLN A 117 4.82 16.17 27.30
C GLN A 117 5.63 17.39 26.85
N MET A 118 6.70 17.18 26.08
CA MET A 118 7.55 18.25 25.55
C MET A 118 6.78 19.17 24.57
N LEU A 119 5.87 18.62 23.78
CA LEU A 119 5.09 19.35 22.78
C LEU A 119 3.85 20.05 23.36
N GLY A 120 3.68 20.03 24.68
CA GLY A 120 2.60 20.73 25.37
C GLY A 120 1.39 19.87 25.73
N GLY A 121 1.45 18.54 25.54
CA GLY A 121 0.40 17.59 25.95
C GLY A 121 0.18 17.50 27.47
N GLN A 122 1.09 18.07 28.28
CA GLN A 122 0.88 18.34 29.71
C GLN A 122 0.93 19.84 30.07
N SER A 123 0.90 20.72 29.06
CA SER A 123 0.77 22.16 29.31
C SER A 123 -0.56 22.43 29.99
N SER A 124 -0.58 23.43 30.88
CA SER A 124 -1.80 23.96 31.50
C SER A 124 -2.86 24.42 30.48
N SER A 125 -2.51 24.49 29.19
CA SER A 125 -3.42 24.80 28.08
C SER A 125 -4.35 23.65 27.67
N GLY A 126 -4.07 22.38 28.03
CA GLY A 126 -4.89 21.22 27.64
C GLY A 126 -4.90 20.92 26.12
N LYS A 127 -3.92 21.46 25.38
CA LYS A 127 -3.79 21.34 23.91
C LYS A 127 -2.85 20.19 23.56
N GLU A 128 -3.42 19.02 23.29
CA GLU A 128 -2.68 17.78 23.00
C GLU A 128 -2.64 17.41 21.50
N TRP A 129 -3.47 18.06 20.68
CA TRP A 129 -3.50 17.86 19.24
C TRP A 129 -2.78 18.99 18.52
N MET A 130 -1.90 18.63 17.61
CA MET A 130 -1.23 19.56 16.70
C MET A 130 -1.88 19.48 15.33
N HIS A 131 -2.23 20.63 14.78
CA HIS A 131 -2.82 20.77 13.47
C HIS A 131 -1.77 21.12 12.42
N VAL A 132 -1.88 20.49 11.26
CA VAL A 132 -1.10 20.77 10.05
C VAL A 132 -2.05 20.75 8.87
N ASP A 133 -1.98 21.77 8.03
CA ASP A 133 -2.66 21.79 6.74
C ASP A 133 -1.85 20.96 5.73
N ALA A 134 -2.43 19.85 5.26
CA ALA A 134 -1.80 18.95 4.30
C ALA A 134 -1.44 19.65 2.98
N ALA A 135 -2.16 20.71 2.60
CA ALA A 135 -1.84 21.50 1.39
C ALA A 135 -0.55 22.31 1.55
N LYS A 136 -0.07 22.52 2.78
CA LYS A 136 1.20 23.20 3.08
C LYS A 136 2.36 22.24 3.29
N LEU A 137 2.12 20.94 3.27
CA LEU A 137 3.17 19.94 3.36
C LEU A 137 3.96 19.89 2.04
N PRO A 138 5.30 19.76 2.10
CA PRO A 138 6.08 19.57 0.90
C PRO A 138 5.73 18.24 0.23
N ALA A 139 5.92 18.19 -1.09
CA ALA A 139 5.81 16.94 -1.83
C ALA A 139 6.77 15.90 -1.25
N GLY A 140 6.28 14.66 -1.04
CA GLY A 140 7.05 13.59 -0.42
C GLY A 140 7.08 13.58 1.11
N SER A 141 6.44 14.56 1.79
CA SER A 141 6.30 14.54 3.25
C SER A 141 5.61 13.27 3.71
N SER A 142 6.17 12.61 4.73
CA SER A 142 5.58 11.41 5.35
C SER A 142 4.20 11.67 5.98
N PHE A 143 3.85 12.93 6.21
CA PHE A 143 2.54 13.33 6.75
C PHE A 143 1.51 13.70 5.68
N ASN A 144 1.91 13.79 4.40
CA ASN A 144 0.98 14.02 3.29
C ASN A 144 0.31 12.70 2.87
N VAL A 145 -0.30 12.02 3.84
CA VAL A 145 -1.02 10.76 3.64
C VAL A 145 -2.32 11.02 2.88
N MET A 146 -2.63 10.15 1.91
CA MET A 146 -3.80 10.26 1.04
C MET A 146 -3.92 11.62 0.34
N SER A 147 -2.88 11.99 -0.40
CA SER A 147 -2.95 13.14 -1.31
C SER A 147 -4.01 12.90 -2.40
N PRO A 148 -4.68 13.93 -2.96
CA PRO A 148 -5.67 13.74 -4.01
C PRO A 148 -5.14 12.97 -5.22
N ASP A 149 -3.87 13.18 -5.56
CA ASP A 149 -3.22 12.51 -6.68
C ASP A 149 -2.82 11.08 -6.36
N ASP A 150 -2.49 10.76 -5.11
CA ASP A 150 -2.09 9.43 -4.66
C ASP A 150 -2.80 9.07 -3.36
N PRO A 151 -4.11 8.80 -3.43
CA PRO A 151 -4.94 8.68 -2.25
C PRO A 151 -4.57 7.43 -1.42
N ALA A 152 -3.88 6.45 -2.01
CA ALA A 152 -3.35 5.29 -1.29
C ALA A 152 -1.83 5.32 -1.07
N GLY A 153 -1.11 6.36 -1.50
CA GLY A 153 0.36 6.43 -1.37
C GLY A 153 1.11 5.38 -2.22
N THR A 154 0.48 4.87 -3.28
CA THR A 154 0.97 3.74 -4.08
C THR A 154 1.79 4.15 -5.28
N LYS A 155 1.68 5.39 -5.76
CA LYS A 155 2.46 5.87 -6.92
C LYS A 155 3.96 5.85 -6.62
N ALA A 156 4.37 6.25 -5.42
CA ALA A 156 5.77 6.22 -5.00
C ALA A 156 6.31 4.78 -4.97
N MET A 157 5.50 3.83 -4.50
CA MET A 157 5.85 2.41 -4.50
C MET A 157 6.00 1.89 -5.94
N VAL A 158 5.01 2.14 -6.80
CA VAL A 158 5.01 1.67 -8.20
C VAL A 158 6.20 2.27 -8.97
N ALA A 159 6.49 3.56 -8.78
CA ALA A 159 7.64 4.21 -9.41
C ALA A 159 8.98 3.62 -8.95
N ALA A 160 9.04 3.09 -7.72
CA ALA A 160 10.23 2.46 -7.17
C ALA A 160 10.41 0.99 -7.58
N MET A 161 9.39 0.32 -8.14
CA MET A 161 9.51 -1.08 -8.55
C MET A 161 10.58 -1.26 -9.64
N THR A 162 11.47 -2.23 -9.43
CA THR A 162 12.56 -2.55 -10.38
C THR A 162 12.46 -3.96 -10.92
N ARG A 163 12.04 -4.91 -10.08
CA ARG A 163 11.80 -6.30 -10.45
C ARG A 163 10.54 -6.76 -9.75
N VAL A 164 9.65 -7.42 -10.49
CA VAL A 164 8.44 -8.04 -9.95
C VAL A 164 8.25 -9.39 -10.61
N GLU A 165 8.06 -10.41 -9.80
CA GLU A 165 7.82 -11.79 -10.23
C GLU A 165 6.58 -12.32 -9.52
N ARG A 166 5.81 -13.16 -10.22
CA ARG A 166 4.73 -13.93 -9.60
C ARG A 166 5.32 -15.10 -8.83
N THR A 167 4.86 -15.30 -7.60
CA THR A 167 5.17 -16.48 -6.76
C THR A 167 3.99 -17.44 -6.68
N GLY A 168 2.84 -17.06 -7.23
CA GLY A 168 1.62 -17.86 -7.31
C GLY A 168 0.50 -17.11 -8.02
N ALA A 169 -0.74 -17.59 -7.92
CA ALA A 169 -1.90 -16.94 -8.52
C ALA A 169 -2.09 -15.50 -8.01
N ASN A 170 -1.87 -15.30 -6.71
CA ASN A 170 -2.06 -14.03 -6.00
C ASN A 170 -0.79 -13.54 -5.29
N GLY A 171 0.35 -14.19 -5.52
CA GLY A 171 1.60 -13.90 -4.82
C GLY A 171 2.59 -13.18 -5.72
N TYR A 172 3.28 -12.20 -5.16
CA TYR A 172 4.30 -11.41 -5.84
C TYR A 172 5.55 -11.28 -4.97
N GLN A 173 6.71 -11.21 -5.60
CA GLN A 173 7.98 -10.85 -4.97
C GLN A 173 8.77 -9.91 -5.86
N GLY A 174 9.66 -9.13 -5.28
CA GLY A 174 10.43 -8.18 -6.07
C GLY A 174 11.39 -7.31 -5.28
N SER A 175 11.77 -6.20 -5.90
CA SER A 175 12.60 -5.17 -5.29
C SER A 175 12.12 -3.76 -5.64
N LEU A 176 12.15 -2.89 -4.64
CA LEU A 176 11.99 -1.44 -4.79
C LEU A 176 13.37 -0.78 -4.78
N ASP A 177 13.54 0.30 -5.54
CA ASP A 177 14.71 1.18 -5.50
C ASP A 177 14.32 2.52 -4.87
N LEU A 178 14.75 2.74 -3.63
CA LEU A 178 14.46 3.96 -2.89
C LEU A 178 15.05 5.22 -3.55
N ALA A 179 16.07 5.09 -4.40
CA ALA A 179 16.59 6.21 -5.17
C ALA A 179 15.57 6.75 -6.19
N LYS A 180 14.55 5.97 -6.54
CA LYS A 180 13.45 6.38 -7.42
C LYS A 180 12.24 6.93 -6.65
N SER A 181 12.20 6.73 -5.33
CA SER A 181 11.11 7.26 -4.52
C SER A 181 11.27 8.78 -4.32
N PRO A 182 10.24 9.61 -4.60
CA PRO A 182 10.29 11.04 -4.32
C PRO A 182 10.57 11.38 -2.86
N THR A 183 10.23 10.46 -1.93
CA THR A 183 10.47 10.62 -0.49
C THR A 183 11.94 10.41 -0.13
N TYR A 184 12.63 9.49 -0.81
CA TYR A 184 13.98 9.06 -0.39
C TYR A 184 15.09 9.42 -1.38
N ASN A 185 14.78 9.96 -2.56
CA ASN A 185 15.76 10.25 -3.61
C ASN A 185 16.73 11.40 -3.30
N LYS A 186 16.58 12.09 -2.17
CA LYS A 186 17.51 13.13 -1.71
C LYS A 186 18.84 12.48 -1.28
N LYS A 187 19.97 13.07 -1.70
CA LYS A 187 21.32 12.52 -1.45
C LYS A 187 21.61 12.26 0.03
N ASP A 188 21.17 13.14 0.93
CA ASP A 188 21.43 12.99 2.36
C ASP A 188 20.56 11.89 2.99
N ALA A 189 19.32 11.71 2.50
CA ALA A 189 18.46 10.61 2.92
C ALA A 189 19.05 9.26 2.48
N LEU A 190 19.48 9.12 1.22
CA LEU A 190 20.12 7.88 0.73
C LEU A 190 21.43 7.55 1.47
N LYS A 191 22.22 8.57 1.84
CA LYS A 191 23.43 8.38 2.67
C LYS A 191 23.07 7.88 4.07
N ALA A 192 22.02 8.43 4.68
CA ALA A 192 21.56 7.98 6.00
C ALA A 192 21.11 6.51 6.00
N LEU A 193 20.63 6.00 4.85
CA LEU A 193 20.26 4.59 4.66
C LEU A 193 21.45 3.64 4.43
N GLY A 194 22.70 4.13 4.55
CA GLY A 194 23.89 3.30 4.44
C GLY A 194 24.31 2.96 3.00
N GLY A 195 23.77 3.69 2.00
CA GLY A 195 24.18 3.57 0.60
C GLY A 195 23.55 2.42 -0.18
N ASN A 196 22.84 1.49 0.48
CA ASN A 196 21.95 0.55 -0.20
C ASN A 196 20.59 1.21 -0.47
N THR A 197 20.05 1.03 -1.67
CA THR A 197 18.75 1.60 -2.07
C THR A 197 17.75 0.52 -2.48
N LEU A 198 18.20 -0.73 -2.62
CA LEU A 198 17.34 -1.84 -3.02
C LEU A 198 16.70 -2.50 -1.80
N VAL A 199 15.38 -2.53 -1.81
CA VAL A 199 14.53 -3.09 -0.74
C VAL A 199 13.73 -4.26 -1.32
N PRO A 200 14.04 -5.51 -0.93
CA PRO A 200 13.23 -6.66 -1.30
C PRO A 200 11.81 -6.53 -0.76
N PHE A 201 10.83 -7.05 -1.49
CA PHE A 201 9.45 -7.12 -1.02
C PHE A 201 8.76 -8.42 -1.39
N THR A 202 7.73 -8.76 -0.62
CA THR A 202 6.68 -9.71 -1.00
C THR A 202 5.32 -9.04 -0.91
N ALA A 203 4.38 -9.46 -1.74
CA ALA A 203 3.02 -8.92 -1.73
C ALA A 203 1.99 -10.01 -2.06
N GLU A 204 0.79 -9.87 -1.52
CA GLU A 204 -0.33 -10.76 -1.80
C GLU A 204 -1.58 -9.98 -2.22
N THR A 205 -2.34 -10.56 -3.14
CA THR A 205 -3.65 -10.06 -3.56
C THR A 205 -4.79 -11.00 -3.16
N ASP A 206 -6.00 -10.48 -3.09
CA ASP A 206 -7.19 -11.32 -2.95
C ASP A 206 -7.78 -11.74 -4.31
N ALA A 207 -8.86 -12.53 -4.27
CA ALA A 207 -9.58 -12.98 -5.47
C ALA A 207 -10.22 -11.83 -6.28
N GLN A 208 -10.36 -10.63 -5.69
CA GLN A 208 -10.83 -9.42 -6.37
C GLN A 208 -9.66 -8.61 -6.95
N GLY A 209 -8.41 -9.09 -6.79
CA GLY A 209 -7.19 -8.44 -7.26
C GLY A 209 -6.82 -7.20 -6.46
N ARG A 210 -7.25 -7.08 -5.20
CA ARG A 210 -6.82 -6.00 -4.29
C ARG A 210 -5.56 -6.42 -3.56
N LEU A 211 -4.65 -5.48 -3.31
CA LEU A 211 -3.51 -5.70 -2.42
C LEU A 211 -4.01 -5.95 -0.99
N VAL A 212 -3.67 -7.08 -0.39
CA VAL A 212 -4.07 -7.44 0.99
C VAL A 212 -2.88 -7.58 1.93
N GLU A 213 -1.69 -7.78 1.40
CA GLU A 213 -0.45 -7.80 2.17
C GLU A 213 0.71 -7.21 1.36
N LEU A 214 1.56 -6.43 2.02
CA LEU A 214 2.86 -5.98 1.52
C LEU A 214 3.88 -6.09 2.64
N THR A 215 4.96 -6.83 2.41
CA THR A 215 6.11 -6.89 3.31
C THR A 215 7.35 -6.33 2.62
N LEU A 216 7.97 -5.31 3.23
CA LEU A 216 9.23 -4.72 2.81
C LEU A 216 10.35 -5.23 3.72
N ASP A 217 11.47 -5.69 3.14
CA ASP A 217 12.65 -6.11 3.90
C ASP A 217 13.69 -5.00 3.93
N MET A 218 13.73 -4.28 5.05
CA MET A 218 14.63 -3.17 5.30
C MET A 218 15.90 -3.61 6.05
N SER A 219 16.15 -4.92 6.18
CA SER A 219 17.32 -5.45 6.91
C SER A 219 18.65 -5.01 6.29
N GLY A 220 18.65 -4.74 4.98
CA GLY A 220 19.81 -4.26 4.23
C GLY A 220 20.02 -2.75 4.26
N LEU A 221 19.20 -2.00 5.01
CA LEU A 221 19.29 -0.54 5.13
C LEU A 221 19.83 -0.13 6.50
N GLY A 222 20.60 0.96 6.52
CA GLY A 222 20.90 1.69 7.74
C GLY A 222 19.64 2.31 8.33
N ALA A 223 19.58 2.40 9.66
CA ALA A 223 18.50 3.13 10.33
C ALA A 223 18.67 4.64 10.10
N SER A 224 17.60 5.31 9.69
CA SER A 224 17.55 6.76 9.67
C SER A 224 16.79 7.30 10.90
N SER A 225 17.04 8.56 11.24
CA SER A 225 16.38 9.25 12.35
C SER A 225 15.60 10.46 11.85
N GLY A 226 14.53 10.82 12.56
CA GLY A 226 13.63 11.93 12.22
C GLY A 226 12.21 11.48 11.88
N ALA A 227 11.33 12.43 11.57
CA ALA A 227 10.01 12.10 11.04
C ALA A 227 10.13 11.61 9.59
N GLY A 228 9.55 10.44 9.29
CA GLY A 228 9.84 9.69 8.07
C GLY A 228 11.05 8.76 8.18
N ALA A 229 11.56 8.54 9.40
CA ALA A 229 12.60 7.55 9.65
C ALA A 229 12.20 6.19 9.10
N VAL A 230 13.11 5.61 8.34
CA VAL A 230 13.06 4.20 7.98
C VAL A 230 13.54 3.43 9.20
N PRO A 231 12.72 2.55 9.79
CA PRO A 231 13.20 1.62 10.78
C PRO A 231 14.22 0.71 10.10
N GLY A 232 15.50 1.03 10.25
CA GLY A 232 16.56 0.15 9.79
C GLY A 232 16.48 -1.17 10.55
N GLY A 233 16.86 -2.26 9.89
CA GLY A 233 17.09 -3.52 10.58
C GLY A 233 15.89 -4.46 10.73
N GLY A 234 15.02 -4.57 9.73
CA GLY A 234 14.17 -5.75 9.55
C GLY A 234 12.97 -5.54 8.64
N LYS A 235 11.89 -6.29 8.87
CA LYS A 235 10.72 -6.30 7.99
C LYS A 235 9.66 -5.31 8.45
N VAL A 236 9.03 -4.66 7.47
CA VAL A 236 7.81 -3.87 7.64
C VAL A 236 6.70 -4.59 6.90
N LYS A 237 5.75 -5.16 7.63
CA LYS A 237 4.59 -5.85 7.07
C LYS A 237 3.37 -4.95 7.21
N THR A 238 2.63 -4.77 6.13
CA THR A 238 1.34 -4.06 6.11
C THR A 238 0.27 -5.00 5.58
N THR A 239 -0.84 -5.12 6.29
CA THR A 239 -2.04 -5.87 5.87
C THR A 239 -3.19 -4.91 5.63
N TYR A 240 -4.05 -5.24 4.66
CA TYR A 240 -5.22 -4.45 4.28
C TYR A 240 -6.47 -5.32 4.31
N SER A 241 -7.53 -4.82 4.94
CA SER A 241 -8.76 -5.57 5.18
C SER A 241 -9.99 -4.66 5.23
N ASP A 242 -11.17 -5.27 5.48
CA ASP A 242 -12.44 -4.57 5.73
C ASP A 242 -12.86 -3.56 4.65
N PHE A 243 -12.49 -3.84 3.39
CA PHE A 243 -12.75 -2.98 2.24
C PHE A 243 -14.24 -2.60 2.10
N GLY A 244 -14.51 -1.31 1.93
CA GLY A 244 -15.85 -0.75 1.77
C GLY A 244 -16.59 -0.50 3.09
N THR A 245 -15.99 -0.80 4.24
CA THR A 245 -16.58 -0.49 5.56
C THR A 245 -16.60 1.02 5.79
N LYS A 246 -17.71 1.56 6.28
CA LYS A 246 -17.84 3.00 6.52
C LYS A 246 -16.78 3.49 7.53
N VAL A 247 -15.96 4.43 7.11
CA VAL A 247 -14.98 5.13 7.95
C VAL A 247 -15.57 6.47 8.40
N SER A 248 -15.42 6.78 9.69
CA SER A 248 -15.92 8.02 10.27
C SER A 248 -14.84 8.65 11.14
N VAL A 249 -14.26 9.74 10.64
CA VAL A 249 -13.21 10.49 11.32
C VAL A 249 -13.72 11.89 11.60
N ALA A 250 -13.56 12.34 12.84
CA ALA A 250 -13.89 13.70 13.27
C ALA A 250 -12.64 14.43 13.72
N ALA A 251 -12.58 15.73 13.43
CA ALA A 251 -11.57 16.62 13.98
C ALA A 251 -11.59 16.55 15.52
N PRO A 252 -10.44 16.69 16.18
CA PRO A 252 -10.41 16.82 17.63
C PRO A 252 -11.18 18.08 18.09
N PRO A 253 -11.64 18.12 19.35
CA PRO A 253 -12.24 19.32 19.92
C PRO A 253 -11.32 20.53 19.77
N ALA A 254 -11.81 21.64 19.22
CA ALA A 254 -10.99 22.81 18.90
C ALA A 254 -10.20 23.37 20.12
N ALA A 255 -10.75 23.22 21.34
CA ALA A 255 -10.05 23.60 22.57
C ALA A 255 -8.74 22.82 22.80
N GLN A 256 -8.67 21.57 22.33
CA GLN A 256 -7.52 20.67 22.45
C GLN A 256 -6.52 20.81 21.30
N VAL A 257 -6.81 21.65 20.30
CA VAL A 257 -6.00 21.80 19.10
C VAL A 257 -5.10 23.05 19.23
N GLN A 258 -3.86 22.89 18.78
CA GLN A 258 -2.92 23.98 18.50
C GLN A 258 -2.32 23.78 17.12
N GLU A 259 -1.90 24.86 16.46
CA GLU A 259 -1.09 24.74 15.24
C GLU A 259 0.26 24.10 15.56
N LEU A 260 0.79 23.30 14.64
CA LEU A 260 2.13 22.75 14.79
C LEU A 260 3.14 23.90 14.94
N PRO A 261 3.93 23.95 16.03
CA PRO A 261 4.94 24.98 16.20
C PRO A 261 5.92 25.00 15.02
N SER A 262 6.27 26.20 14.54
CA SER A 262 7.20 26.37 13.40
C SER A 262 8.57 25.73 13.64
N GLN A 263 8.98 25.59 14.91
CA GLN A 263 10.20 24.89 15.32
C GLN A 263 10.18 23.39 14.98
N LEU A 264 8.99 22.79 14.84
CA LEU A 264 8.81 21.40 14.42
C LEU A 264 8.55 21.27 12.91
N ALA A 265 8.45 22.37 12.17
CA ALA A 265 8.25 22.33 10.72
C ALA A 265 9.42 21.63 10.00
N GLY A 266 10.62 21.63 10.59
CA GLY A 266 11.76 20.85 10.09
C GLY A 266 11.51 19.34 10.06
N MET A 267 10.61 18.81 10.90
CA MET A 267 10.20 17.41 10.87
C MET A 267 9.31 17.09 9.66
N LEU A 268 8.69 18.08 9.03
CA LEU A 268 7.79 17.88 7.88
C LEU A 268 8.54 17.80 6.54
N ASN A 269 9.81 18.21 6.49
CA ASN A 269 10.57 18.50 5.27
C ASN A 269 11.63 17.45 4.88
N ASN A 270 11.82 16.38 5.66
CA ASN A 270 12.81 15.36 5.36
C ASN A 270 12.31 14.38 4.30
#